data_AF-A0ABD5S5E5-F1
#
_entry.id   AF-A0ABD5S5E5-F1
#
_cell.length_a   1.000
_cell.length_b   1.000
_cell.length_c   1.000
_cell.angle_alpha   90.00
_cell.angle_beta   90.00
_cell.angle_gamma   90.00
#
_symmetry.space_group_name_H-M   'P 1'
#
loop_
_entity.id
_entity.type
_entity.pdbx_description
1 polymer ?
#
loop_
_entity_poly.entity_id
_entity_poly.type
_entity_poly.pdbx_seq_one_letter_code
_entity_poly.pdbx_strand_id
1 'polypeptide(L)'
;LARERAEHNHALLAPLVDDGWSVVCPEPADATMFQDEYADLLGPERAARLGANCYSVMEFISTHGATEDVSFETGNGRLTYHGHCNQKALGRDHHAADVLRRVGFGVDELDSTCCGMAGSFGYESEHYELSRAIGRNLFEEVDASDGERVVASGASCRTQLGDRDRAERPEHPIEAVESAL
;
A
#
# COMPACT_ATOMS: atom_id res chain seq x y z
N LEU A 1 -10.42 -22.83 -1.52
CA LEU A 1 -9.38 -22.15 -0.72
C LEU A 1 -9.71 -20.68 -0.44
N ALA A 2 -9.89 -19.80 -1.43
CA ALA A 2 -10.14 -18.37 -1.19
C ALA A 2 -11.37 -18.09 -0.30
N ARG A 3 -12.54 -18.66 -0.62
CA ARG A 3 -13.76 -18.53 0.19
C ARG A 3 -13.58 -19.04 1.63
N GLU A 4 -12.96 -20.19 1.80
CA GLU A 4 -12.67 -20.78 3.12
C GLU A 4 -11.76 -19.89 3.97
N ARG A 5 -10.73 -19.27 3.36
CA ARG A 5 -9.87 -18.30 4.04
C ARG A 5 -10.62 -17.03 4.41
N ALA A 6 -11.48 -16.53 3.51
CA ALA A 6 -12.34 -15.39 3.80
C ALA A 6 -13.31 -15.67 4.95
N GLU A 7 -13.93 -16.85 4.98
CA GLU A 7 -14.81 -17.29 6.07
C GLU A 7 -14.06 -17.38 7.40
N HIS A 8 -12.85 -17.95 7.39
CA HIS A 8 -11.98 -18.04 8.56
C HIS A 8 -11.61 -16.67 9.11
N ASN A 9 -11.09 -15.78 8.26
CA ASN A 9 -10.69 -14.43 8.65
C ASN A 9 -11.88 -13.61 9.14
N HIS A 10 -13.04 -13.70 8.46
CA HIS A 10 -14.27 -13.04 8.87
C HIS A 10 -14.72 -13.51 10.26
N ALA A 11 -14.72 -14.82 10.52
CA ALA A 11 -15.09 -15.36 11.82
C ALA A 11 -14.19 -14.90 12.98
N LEU A 12 -12.91 -14.62 12.70
CA LEU A 12 -11.96 -14.11 13.70
C LEU A 12 -12.04 -12.60 13.91
N LEU A 13 -12.18 -11.83 12.82
CA LEU A 13 -12.04 -10.37 12.86
C LEU A 13 -13.37 -9.64 13.03
N ALA A 14 -14.48 -10.17 12.52
CA ALA A 14 -15.78 -9.50 12.62
C ALA A 14 -16.21 -9.23 14.08
N PRO A 15 -16.04 -10.17 15.04
CA PRO A 15 -16.36 -9.88 16.44
C PRO A 15 -15.53 -8.74 17.04
N LEU A 16 -14.26 -8.61 16.65
CA LEU A 16 -13.41 -7.51 17.12
C LEU A 16 -13.87 -6.17 16.54
N VAL A 17 -14.27 -6.15 15.27
CA VAL A 17 -14.89 -4.96 14.66
C VAL A 17 -16.25 -4.65 15.30
N ASP A 18 -17.00 -5.67 15.71
CA ASP A 18 -18.23 -5.49 16.46
C ASP A 18 -17.99 -4.79 17.81
N ASP A 19 -16.87 -5.11 18.46
CA ASP A 19 -16.38 -4.50 19.70
C ASP A 19 -15.68 -3.13 19.49
N GLY A 20 -15.67 -2.60 18.27
CA GLY A 20 -15.18 -1.26 17.95
C GLY A 20 -13.70 -1.17 17.56
N TRP A 21 -13.04 -2.30 17.32
CA TRP A 21 -11.66 -2.33 16.81
C TRP A 21 -11.60 -2.11 15.30
N SER A 22 -10.50 -1.53 14.82
CA SER A 22 -10.16 -1.48 13.40
C SER A 22 -9.12 -2.54 13.06
N VAL A 23 -9.16 -3.05 11.84
CA VAL A 23 -8.14 -3.95 11.29
C VAL A 23 -7.17 -3.13 10.44
N VAL A 24 -5.88 -3.17 10.76
CA VAL A 24 -4.86 -2.39 10.04
C VAL A 24 -3.85 -3.35 9.40
N CYS A 25 -3.70 -3.25 8.08
CA CYS A 25 -2.84 -4.12 7.29
C CYS A 25 -1.60 -3.33 6.80
N PRO A 26 -0.37 -3.80 7.08
CA PRO A 26 0.83 -3.25 6.48
C PRO A 26 0.87 -3.45 4.97
N GLU A 27 0.47 -4.64 4.49
CA GLU A 27 0.35 -4.92 3.06
C GLU A 27 -0.98 -4.37 2.52
N PRO A 28 -0.99 -3.43 1.57
CA PRO A 28 -2.23 -2.82 1.10
C PRO A 28 -3.16 -3.80 0.38
N ALA A 29 -2.61 -4.80 -0.32
CA ALA A 29 -3.42 -5.82 -0.98
C ALA A 29 -4.28 -6.61 0.02
N ASP A 30 -3.80 -6.82 1.25
CA ASP A 30 -4.59 -7.50 2.29
C ASP A 30 -5.77 -6.62 2.74
N ALA A 31 -5.57 -5.30 2.88
CA ALA A 31 -6.66 -4.39 3.21
C ALA A 31 -7.72 -4.38 2.11
N THR A 32 -7.32 -4.33 0.83
CA THR A 32 -8.28 -4.29 -0.27
C THR A 32 -9.16 -5.54 -0.30
N MET A 33 -8.58 -6.72 -0.03
CA MET A 33 -9.34 -7.98 0.06
C MET A 33 -10.56 -7.87 0.98
N PHE A 34 -10.42 -7.22 2.14
CA PHE A 34 -11.55 -6.99 3.05
C PHE A 34 -12.51 -5.90 2.55
N GLN A 35 -11.97 -4.86 1.90
CA GLN A 35 -12.71 -3.68 1.45
C GLN A 35 -13.58 -3.95 0.21
N ASP A 36 -13.18 -4.86 -0.69
CA ASP A 36 -13.87 -5.11 -1.96
C ASP A 36 -14.14 -6.61 -2.20
N GLU A 37 -13.11 -7.44 -2.28
CA GLU A 37 -13.22 -8.82 -2.79
C GLU A 37 -13.99 -9.76 -1.85
N TYR A 38 -14.02 -9.48 -0.54
CA TYR A 38 -14.80 -10.28 0.41
C TYR A 38 -16.31 -10.16 0.17
N ALA A 39 -16.79 -9.08 -0.46
CA ALA A 39 -18.20 -8.95 -0.83
C ALA A 39 -18.62 -10.05 -1.82
N ASP A 40 -17.78 -10.36 -2.80
CA ASP A 40 -18.02 -11.43 -3.78
C ASP A 40 -17.90 -12.82 -3.16
N LEU A 41 -16.98 -12.99 -2.20
CA LEU A 41 -16.74 -14.28 -1.55
C LEU A 41 -17.75 -14.62 -0.45
N LEU A 42 -18.20 -13.65 0.34
CA LEU A 42 -19.03 -13.88 1.54
C LEU A 42 -20.45 -13.33 1.41
N GLY A 43 -20.70 -12.51 0.39
CA GLY A 43 -21.90 -11.71 0.25
C GLY A 43 -21.69 -10.30 0.83
N PRO A 44 -22.21 -9.25 0.17
CA PRO A 44 -21.94 -7.85 0.51
C PRO A 44 -22.38 -7.49 1.93
N GLU A 45 -23.55 -7.98 2.37
CA GLU A 45 -24.07 -7.71 3.72
C GLU A 45 -23.14 -8.23 4.82
N ARG A 46 -22.58 -9.43 4.61
CA ARG A 46 -21.68 -10.07 5.57
C ARG A 46 -20.32 -9.40 5.61
N ALA A 47 -19.81 -8.96 4.46
CA ALA A 47 -18.50 -8.33 4.34
C ALA A 47 -18.50 -6.85 4.76
N ALA A 48 -19.62 -6.15 4.60
CA ALA A 48 -19.71 -4.69 4.68
C ALA A 48 -19.07 -4.08 5.92
N ARG A 49 -19.41 -4.58 7.12
CA ARG A 49 -18.90 -4.00 8.37
C ARG A 49 -17.40 -4.21 8.53
N LEU A 50 -16.90 -5.42 8.24
CA LEU A 50 -15.47 -5.72 8.31
C LEU A 50 -14.68 -4.89 7.29
N GLY A 51 -15.15 -4.83 6.04
CA GLY A 51 -14.52 -4.05 4.98
C GLY A 51 -14.47 -2.56 5.27
N ALA A 52 -15.54 -2.00 5.85
CA ALA A 52 -15.59 -0.58 6.24
C ALA A 52 -14.66 -0.21 7.41
N ASN A 53 -14.16 -1.20 8.17
CA ASN A 53 -13.27 -1.01 9.32
C ASN A 53 -11.89 -1.66 9.12
N CYS A 54 -11.55 -1.99 7.88
CA CYS A 54 -10.23 -2.49 7.50
C CYS A 54 -9.52 -1.45 6.64
N TYR A 55 -8.24 -1.20 6.96
CA TYR A 55 -7.47 -0.12 6.36
C TYR A 55 -6.04 -0.58 6.08
N SER A 56 -5.41 -0.01 5.05
CA SER A 56 -3.94 0.02 5.03
C SER A 56 -3.42 0.91 6.17
N VAL A 57 -2.16 0.74 6.60
CA VAL A 57 -1.56 1.56 7.68
C VAL A 57 -1.70 3.07 7.40
N MET A 58 -1.38 3.50 6.18
CA MET A 58 -1.42 4.93 5.84
C MET A 58 -2.85 5.46 5.73
N GLU A 59 -3.78 4.64 5.24
CA GLU A 59 -5.21 4.96 5.22
C GLU A 59 -5.78 5.10 6.63
N PHE A 60 -5.39 4.20 7.55
CA PHE A 60 -5.81 4.28 8.95
C PHE A 60 -5.37 5.62 9.57
N ILE A 61 -4.08 5.97 9.41
CA ILE A 61 -3.51 7.22 9.91
C ILE A 61 -4.24 8.43 9.32
N SER A 62 -4.43 8.44 7.99
CA SER A 62 -5.11 9.53 7.30
C SER A 62 -6.56 9.70 7.75
N THR A 63 -7.28 8.59 7.97
CA THR A 63 -8.72 8.57 8.28
C THR A 63 -8.98 8.94 9.74
N HIS A 64 -8.10 8.52 10.66
CA HIS A 64 -8.30 8.71 12.11
C HIS A 64 -7.49 9.87 12.68
N GLY A 65 -6.80 10.66 11.85
CA GLY A 65 -6.04 11.83 12.30
C GLY A 65 -4.86 11.48 13.20
N ALA A 66 -4.25 10.30 13.03
CA ALA A 66 -3.24 9.79 13.98
C ALA A 66 -1.87 10.53 13.96
N THR A 67 -1.77 11.63 13.21
CA THR A 67 -0.60 12.53 13.16
C THR A 67 -0.84 13.89 13.82
N GLU A 68 -2.08 14.22 14.23
CA GLU A 68 -2.44 15.60 14.63
C GLU A 68 -1.76 16.06 15.93
N ASP A 69 -1.59 15.16 16.89
CA ASP A 69 -0.97 15.44 18.19
C ASP A 69 0.52 15.02 18.25
N VAL A 70 1.12 14.69 17.11
CA VAL A 70 2.51 14.23 17.01
C VAL A 70 3.36 15.33 16.40
N SER A 71 4.50 15.62 17.01
CA SER A 71 5.48 16.55 16.45
C SER A 71 6.38 15.81 15.47
N PHE A 72 6.57 16.38 14.29
CA PHE A 72 7.45 15.86 13.26
C PHE A 72 8.49 16.91 12.87
N GLU A 73 9.67 16.45 12.47
CA GLU A 73 10.67 17.29 11.80
C GLU A 73 10.10 17.86 10.50
N THR A 74 10.59 19.04 10.10
CA THR A 74 10.16 19.73 8.87
C THR A 74 11.29 19.79 7.87
N GLY A 75 10.98 19.67 6.58
CA GLY A 75 11.99 19.76 5.52
C GLY A 75 12.75 18.45 5.35
N ASN A 76 12.06 17.33 5.47
CA ASN A 76 12.63 15.97 5.48
C ASN A 76 13.07 15.49 4.07
N GLY A 77 13.23 16.42 3.13
CA GLY A 77 13.51 16.15 1.73
C GLY A 77 12.27 15.81 0.91
N ARG A 78 12.52 15.31 -0.30
CA ARG A 78 11.47 14.93 -1.26
C ARG A 78 11.48 13.43 -1.53
N LEU A 79 10.29 12.81 -1.55
CA LEU A 79 10.09 11.38 -1.81
C LEU A 79 9.46 11.16 -3.18
N THR A 80 9.91 10.13 -3.88
CA THR A 80 9.22 9.53 -5.02
C THR A 80 8.31 8.42 -4.50
N TYR A 81 7.00 8.58 -4.60
CA TYR A 81 6.03 7.61 -4.11
C TYR A 81 5.38 6.81 -5.24
N HIS A 82 5.49 5.48 -5.15
CA HIS A 82 4.72 4.56 -5.98
C HIS A 82 3.51 4.00 -5.21
N GLY A 83 2.31 4.45 -5.60
CA GLY A 83 1.04 3.93 -5.09
C GLY A 83 0.75 2.50 -5.55
N HIS A 84 0.28 1.66 -4.62
CA HIS A 84 0.00 0.24 -4.88
C HIS A 84 -1.21 0.07 -5.81
N CYS A 85 -1.10 -0.82 -6.79
CA CYS A 85 -2.15 -1.03 -7.80
C CYS A 85 -3.52 -1.41 -7.19
N ASN A 86 -3.56 -2.26 -6.15
CA ASN A 86 -4.81 -2.58 -5.46
C ASN A 86 -5.46 -1.34 -4.81
N GLN A 87 -4.65 -0.44 -4.21
CA GLN A 87 -5.18 0.79 -3.62
C GLN A 87 -5.67 1.74 -4.71
N LYS A 88 -4.93 1.88 -5.82
CA LYS A 88 -5.31 2.66 -6.99
C LYS A 88 -6.64 2.22 -7.58
N ALA A 89 -6.87 0.90 -7.68
CA ALA A 89 -8.12 0.34 -8.19
C ALA A 89 -9.35 0.78 -7.36
N LEU A 90 -9.15 1.05 -6.06
CA LEU A 90 -10.19 1.54 -5.15
C LEU A 90 -10.11 3.06 -4.89
N GLY A 91 -9.17 3.79 -5.51
CA GLY A 91 -8.94 5.22 -5.28
C GLY A 91 -8.40 5.57 -3.89
N ARG A 92 -7.64 4.67 -3.25
CA ARG A 92 -7.19 4.76 -1.85
C ARG A 92 -5.68 4.97 -1.68
N ASP A 93 -4.92 5.08 -2.76
CA ASP A 93 -3.47 5.27 -2.71
C ASP A 93 -3.05 6.67 -2.21
N HIS A 94 -3.89 7.68 -2.46
CA HIS A 94 -3.68 9.07 -2.03
C HIS A 94 -3.38 9.21 -0.52
N HIS A 95 -3.89 8.31 0.33
CA HIS A 95 -3.69 8.38 1.78
C HIS A 95 -2.21 8.39 2.18
N ALA A 96 -1.36 7.61 1.52
CA ALA A 96 0.06 7.60 1.84
C ALA A 96 0.73 8.92 1.45
N ALA A 97 0.43 9.45 0.27
CA ALA A 97 0.97 10.72 -0.18
C ALA A 97 0.54 11.87 0.75
N ASP A 98 -0.72 11.89 1.17
CA ASP A 98 -1.25 12.90 2.07
C ASP A 98 -0.60 12.86 3.45
N VAL A 99 -0.44 11.66 4.04
CA VAL A 99 0.24 11.51 5.34
C VAL A 99 1.71 11.91 5.23
N LEU A 100 2.42 11.48 4.19
CA LEU A 100 3.83 11.86 3.98
C LEU A 100 4.00 13.38 3.84
N ARG A 101 3.11 14.06 3.11
CA ARG A 101 3.10 15.53 3.03
C ARG A 101 2.82 16.18 4.39
N ARG A 102 1.89 15.64 5.18
CA ARG A 102 1.56 16.15 6.52
C ARG A 102 2.74 16.04 7.49
N VAL A 103 3.56 14.99 7.39
CA VAL A 103 4.74 14.80 8.25
C VAL A 103 6.02 15.45 7.70
N GLY A 104 5.91 16.40 6.76
CA GLY A 104 7.00 17.29 6.39
C GLY A 104 7.83 16.88 5.16
N PHE A 105 7.39 15.89 4.38
CA PHE A 105 8.01 15.53 3.10
C PHE A 105 7.43 16.31 1.92
N GLY A 106 8.27 16.64 0.94
CA GLY A 106 7.79 16.81 -0.44
C GLY A 106 7.47 15.43 -1.02
N VAL A 107 6.38 15.29 -1.79
CA VAL A 107 6.00 14.00 -2.39
C VAL A 107 5.71 14.17 -3.86
N ASP A 108 6.53 13.53 -4.69
CA ASP A 108 6.26 13.27 -6.10
C ASP A 108 5.55 11.92 -6.23
N GLU A 109 4.26 11.97 -6.53
CA GLU A 109 3.38 10.79 -6.58
C GLU A 109 3.28 10.31 -8.03
N LEU A 110 3.81 9.12 -8.30
CA LEU A 110 3.94 8.60 -9.66
C LEU A 110 2.59 8.12 -10.23
N ASP A 111 2.32 8.52 -11.47
CA ASP A 111 1.17 8.06 -12.28
C ASP A 111 1.36 6.64 -12.87
N SER A 112 2.34 5.90 -12.36
CA SER A 112 2.53 4.48 -12.64
C SER A 112 1.31 3.62 -12.34
N THR A 113 1.07 2.56 -13.12
CA THR A 113 -0.08 1.66 -12.89
C THR A 113 0.22 0.54 -11.89
N CYS A 114 1.28 -0.23 -12.13
CA CYS A 114 1.63 -1.42 -11.35
C CYS A 114 3.14 -1.65 -11.40
N CYS A 115 3.71 -2.34 -10.40
CA CYS A 115 5.11 -2.75 -10.41
C CYS A 115 5.39 -3.95 -11.34
N GLY A 116 4.37 -4.75 -11.68
CA GLY A 116 4.51 -5.93 -12.52
C GLY A 116 4.77 -7.25 -11.78
N MET A 117 5.13 -7.20 -10.48
CA MET A 117 5.47 -8.41 -9.73
C MET A 117 4.25 -9.20 -9.24
N ALA A 118 3.20 -8.54 -8.72
CA ALA A 118 1.93 -9.16 -8.30
C ALA A 118 2.09 -10.51 -7.53
N GLY A 119 2.95 -10.54 -6.50
CA GLY A 119 3.22 -11.76 -5.72
C GLY A 119 4.09 -12.79 -6.46
N SER A 120 3.65 -14.06 -6.51
CA SER A 120 4.39 -15.14 -7.19
C SER A 120 4.35 -15.03 -8.71
N PHE A 121 3.37 -14.30 -9.26
CA PHE A 121 3.20 -14.09 -10.69
C PHE A 121 4.50 -13.62 -11.36
N GLY A 122 5.19 -12.64 -10.75
CA GLY A 122 6.42 -12.08 -11.27
C GLY A 122 7.63 -13.04 -11.27
N TYR A 123 7.54 -14.16 -10.54
CA TYR A 123 8.58 -15.19 -10.48
C TYR A 123 8.28 -16.42 -11.34
N GLU A 124 7.06 -16.55 -11.85
CA GLU A 124 6.70 -17.64 -12.75
C GLU A 124 7.38 -17.43 -14.10
N SER A 125 8.06 -18.47 -14.61
CA SER A 125 8.88 -18.38 -15.82
C SER A 125 8.09 -17.92 -17.05
N GLU A 126 6.79 -18.18 -17.07
CA GLU A 126 5.87 -17.77 -18.14
C GLU A 126 5.53 -16.26 -18.10
N HIS A 127 5.70 -15.61 -16.95
CA HIS A 127 5.28 -14.24 -16.68
C HIS A 127 6.44 -13.30 -16.34
N TYR A 128 7.63 -13.85 -16.11
CA TYR A 128 8.83 -13.09 -15.76
C TYR A 128 9.15 -11.96 -16.75
N GLU A 129 9.15 -12.23 -18.06
CA GLU A 129 9.45 -11.20 -19.07
C GLU A 129 8.41 -10.07 -19.09
N LEU A 130 7.14 -10.40 -18.84
CA LEU A 130 6.06 -9.42 -18.74
C LEU A 130 6.20 -8.57 -17.47
N SER A 131 6.44 -9.20 -16.32
CA SER A 131 6.73 -8.54 -15.05
C SER A 131 7.88 -7.54 -15.20
N ARG A 132 8.99 -7.97 -15.83
CA ARG A 132 10.12 -7.09 -16.13
C ARG A 132 9.77 -5.95 -17.08
N ALA A 133 8.94 -6.20 -18.09
CA ALA A 133 8.51 -5.15 -19.01
C ALA A 133 7.69 -4.06 -18.30
N ILE A 134 6.74 -4.46 -17.44
CA ILE A 134 5.96 -3.53 -16.63
C ILE A 134 6.88 -2.77 -15.65
N GLY A 135 7.79 -3.49 -14.99
CA GLY A 135 8.74 -2.90 -14.05
C GLY A 135 9.65 -1.86 -14.71
N ARG A 136 10.09 -2.06 -15.96
CA ARG A 136 10.89 -1.05 -16.68
C ARG A 136 10.17 0.28 -16.83
N ASN A 137 8.87 0.28 -17.14
CA ASN A 137 8.09 1.52 -17.24
C ASN A 137 8.06 2.25 -15.88
N LEU A 138 7.86 1.50 -14.79
CA LEU A 138 7.94 2.07 -13.45
C LEU A 138 9.32 2.65 -13.14
N PHE A 139 10.40 1.99 -13.56
CA PHE A 139 11.76 2.48 -13.33
C PHE A 139 12.03 3.79 -14.07
N GLU A 140 11.54 3.93 -15.31
CA GLU A 140 11.64 5.18 -16.08
C GLU A 140 10.94 6.35 -15.38
N GLU A 141 9.75 6.11 -14.81
CA GLU A 141 9.05 7.14 -14.03
C GLU A 141 9.79 7.53 -12.75
N VAL A 142 10.34 6.54 -12.02
CA VAL A 142 11.13 6.81 -10.82
C VAL A 142 12.42 7.56 -11.17
N ASP A 143 13.08 7.22 -12.29
CA ASP A 143 14.30 7.90 -12.74
C ASP A 143 14.03 9.33 -13.23
N ALA A 144 12.80 9.63 -13.67
CA ALA A 144 12.36 10.96 -14.05
C ALA A 144 11.93 11.84 -12.86
N SER A 145 11.69 11.24 -11.71
CA SER A 145 11.29 11.93 -10.48
C SER A 145 12.44 12.75 -9.90
N ASP A 146 12.10 13.86 -9.24
CA ASP A 146 13.03 14.71 -8.48
C ASP A 146 13.12 14.33 -6.99
N GLY A 147 12.54 13.19 -6.60
CA GLY A 147 12.64 12.65 -5.25
C GLY A 147 14.04 12.10 -4.92
N GLU A 148 14.46 12.32 -3.68
CA GLU A 148 15.75 11.86 -3.15
C GLU A 148 15.71 10.38 -2.74
N ARG A 149 14.52 9.90 -2.36
CA ARG A 149 14.27 8.53 -1.90
C ARG A 149 12.98 8.00 -2.51
N VAL A 150 12.97 6.68 -2.76
CA VAL A 150 11.79 5.98 -3.28
C VAL A 150 11.05 5.32 -2.13
N VAL A 151 9.73 5.48 -2.10
CA VAL A 151 8.85 4.85 -1.10
C VAL A 151 7.71 4.09 -1.79
N ALA A 152 7.37 2.91 -1.28
CA ALA A 152 6.29 2.09 -1.82
C ALA A 152 5.65 1.23 -0.73
N SER A 153 4.32 1.08 -0.74
CA SER A 153 3.57 0.43 0.34
C SER A 153 3.51 -1.10 0.23
N GLY A 154 3.53 -1.70 -0.97
CA GLY A 154 3.44 -3.16 -1.12
C GLY A 154 4.79 -3.87 -1.11
N ALA A 155 4.84 -5.05 -0.49
CA ALA A 155 6.04 -5.87 -0.42
C ALA A 155 6.59 -6.24 -1.81
N SER A 156 5.71 -6.62 -2.75
CA SER A 156 6.07 -6.90 -4.15
C SER A 156 6.55 -5.66 -4.88
N CYS A 157 5.90 -4.50 -4.69
CA CYS A 157 6.36 -3.24 -5.29
C CYS A 157 7.77 -2.89 -4.83
N ARG A 158 8.02 -2.99 -3.52
CA ARG A 158 9.34 -2.73 -2.92
C ARG A 158 10.40 -3.72 -3.42
N THR A 159 10.07 -4.99 -3.58
CA THR A 159 11.01 -5.98 -4.15
C THR A 159 11.34 -5.63 -5.60
N GLN A 160 10.33 -5.40 -6.45
CA GLN A 160 10.56 -5.05 -7.85
C GLN A 160 11.41 -3.79 -7.99
N LEU A 161 11.11 -2.74 -7.23
CA LEU A 161 11.87 -1.49 -7.25
C LEU A 161 13.30 -1.66 -6.73
N GLY A 162 13.51 -2.58 -5.78
CA GLY A 162 14.84 -2.97 -5.30
C GLY A 162 15.66 -3.77 -6.32
N ASP A 163 15.02 -4.42 -7.30
CA ASP A 163 15.70 -5.13 -8.39
C ASP A 163 16.21 -4.18 -9.50
N ARG A 164 15.95 -2.86 -9.39
CA ARG A 164 16.50 -1.84 -10.29
C ARG A 164 18.02 -1.70 -10.08
N ASP A 165 18.75 -1.41 -11.15
CA ASP A 165 20.22 -1.30 -11.09
C ASP A 165 20.65 -0.26 -10.05
N ARG A 166 21.53 -0.67 -9.13
CA ARG A 166 22.08 0.14 -8.03
C ARG A 166 21.03 0.73 -7.07
N ALA A 167 19.81 0.20 -7.07
CA ALA A 167 18.78 0.62 -6.13
C ALA A 167 18.88 -0.13 -4.80
N GLU A 168 18.58 0.56 -3.72
CA GLU A 168 18.22 -0.08 -2.46
C GLU A 168 16.73 -0.43 -2.49
N ARG A 169 16.32 -1.38 -1.66
CA ARG A 169 14.89 -1.68 -1.49
C ARG A 169 14.20 -0.43 -0.92
N PRO A 170 13.18 0.12 -1.61
CA PRO A 170 12.43 1.27 -1.10
C PRO A 170 11.91 1.01 0.31
N GLU A 171 11.83 2.06 1.12
CA GLU A 171 11.18 1.99 2.42
C GLU A 171 9.64 1.93 2.27
N HIS A 172 8.98 1.33 3.25
CA HIS A 172 7.54 1.45 3.42
C HIS A 172 7.20 2.87 3.89
N PRO A 173 6.09 3.49 3.47
CA PRO A 173 5.73 4.84 3.91
C PRO A 173 5.69 5.04 5.43
N ILE A 174 5.41 3.99 6.21
CA ILE A 174 5.44 4.05 7.68
C ILE A 174 6.86 4.21 8.25
N GLU A 175 7.88 3.67 7.57
CA GLU A 175 9.30 3.84 7.94
C GLU A 175 9.71 5.30 7.66
N ALA A 176 9.22 5.89 6.58
CA ALA A 176 9.43 7.32 6.31
C ALA A 176 8.74 8.22 7.36
N VAL A 177 7.53 7.86 7.81
CA VAL A 177 6.86 8.55 8.92
C VAL A 177 7.67 8.43 10.21
N GLU A 178 8.18 7.24 10.54
CA GLU A 178 9.05 7.03 11.70
C GLU A 178 10.30 7.93 11.63
N SER A 179 10.93 8.04 10.46
CA SER A 179 12.13 8.86 10.26
C SER A 179 11.91 10.36 10.45
N ALA A 180 10.64 10.80 10.46
CA ALA A 180 10.26 12.19 10.65
C ALA A 180 9.88 12.53 12.10
N LEU A 181 9.85 11.56 13.02
CA LEU A 181 9.56 11.77 14.45
C LEU A 181 10.74 12.42 15.19
#